data_AF-A0A6J4VRF2-F1
#
_entry.id   AF-A0A6J4VRF2-F1
#
_cell.length_a   1.000
_cell.length_b   1.000
_cell.length_c   1.000
_cell.angle_alpha   90.00
_cell.angle_beta   90.00
_cell.angle_gamma   90.00
#
_symmetry.space_group_name_H-M   'P 1'
#
loop_
_entity.id
_entity.type
_entity.pdbx_description
1 polymer ?
#
loop_
_entity_poly.entity_id
_entity_poly.type
_entity_poly.pdbx_seq_one_letter_code
_entity_poly.pdbx_strand_id
1 'polypeptide(L)'
;MVDERGLVAYRIFHRTVKTDPPSRRDFMSNKDLGKAPRGDELRDPSLWEGLSVMDTLERGVARAEQFQMHRSFVAELTLPIGGLIHWKRTGKAQGHFTVWGNADAILACVTGVIDVNAPEEGQP
;
A
#
# COMPACT_ATOMS: atom_id res chain seq x y z
N MET A 1 -19.19 8.67 2.39
CA MET A 1 -19.99 9.60 3.20
C MET A 1 -19.25 10.92 3.24
N VAL A 2 -19.90 11.99 2.83
CA VAL A 2 -19.36 13.35 2.93
C VAL A 2 -19.88 13.91 4.24
N ASP A 3 -19.03 14.48 5.09
CA ASP A 3 -19.53 15.16 6.29
C ASP A 3 -20.31 16.43 5.91
N GLU A 4 -21.00 17.03 6.87
CA GLU A 4 -21.84 18.22 6.67
C GLU A 4 -21.07 19.46 6.16
N ARG A 5 -19.73 19.37 6.04
CA ARG A 5 -18.85 20.42 5.50
C ARG A 5 -18.33 20.11 4.09
N GLY A 6 -18.74 18.99 3.49
CA GLY A 6 -18.22 18.55 2.20
C GLY A 6 -16.86 17.86 2.27
N LEU A 7 -16.36 17.51 3.47
CA LEU A 7 -15.11 16.78 3.62
C LEU A 7 -15.34 15.28 3.44
N VAL A 8 -14.57 14.68 2.52
CA VAL A 8 -14.52 13.22 2.35
C VAL A 8 -13.61 12.67 3.44
N ALA A 9 -14.17 11.88 4.37
CA ALA A 9 -13.36 11.18 5.36
C ALA A 9 -12.40 10.21 4.65
N TYR A 10 -11.15 10.15 5.09
CA TYR A 10 -10.11 9.32 4.46
C TYR A 10 -9.31 8.53 5.50
N ARG A 11 -8.55 7.55 5.01
CA ARG A 11 -7.56 6.82 5.80
C ARG A 11 -6.24 6.72 5.05
N ILE A 12 -5.16 6.93 5.77
CA ILE A 12 -3.79 6.86 5.23
C ILE A 12 -3.24 5.44 5.39
N PHE A 13 -2.59 4.96 4.35
CA PHE A 13 -1.82 3.72 4.34
C PHE A 13 -0.50 3.89 3.59
N HIS A 14 0.40 2.94 3.77
CA HIS A 14 1.75 2.96 3.23
C HIS A 14 2.04 1.65 2.51
N ARG A 15 2.50 1.75 1.26
CA ARG A 15 2.82 0.57 0.44
C ARG A 15 4.23 0.64 -0.10
N THR A 16 4.97 -0.45 0.06
CA THR A 16 6.24 -0.63 -0.65
C THR A 16 6.00 -0.76 -2.16
N VAL A 17 6.64 0.09 -2.94
CA VAL A 17 6.58 0.14 -4.41
C VAL A 17 8.00 0.09 -5.00
N LYS A 18 8.11 -0.22 -6.29
CA LYS A 18 9.41 -0.44 -6.96
C LYS A 18 9.90 0.74 -7.78
N THR A 19 9.01 1.68 -8.13
CA THR A 19 9.34 2.82 -8.97
C THR A 19 8.92 4.12 -8.33
N ASP A 20 9.61 5.19 -8.69
CA ASP A 20 9.25 6.58 -8.40
C ASP A 20 9.38 7.39 -9.71
N PRO A 21 8.27 7.89 -10.29
CA PRO A 21 6.89 7.77 -9.79
C PRO A 21 6.37 6.32 -9.80
N PRO A 22 5.46 5.94 -8.89
CA PRO A 22 4.83 4.63 -8.87
C PRO A 22 4.04 4.34 -10.14
N SER A 23 4.12 3.10 -10.63
CA SER A 23 3.39 2.66 -11.80
C SER A 23 2.12 1.89 -11.42
N ARG A 24 1.20 1.70 -12.38
CA ARG A 24 0.04 0.81 -12.22
C ARG A 24 0.45 -0.58 -11.72
N ARG A 25 1.60 -1.09 -12.18
CA ARG A 25 2.09 -2.43 -11.83
C ARG A 25 2.42 -2.57 -10.34
N ASP A 26 2.76 -1.48 -9.64
CA ASP A 26 3.03 -1.48 -8.19
C ASP A 26 1.75 -1.69 -7.35
N PHE A 27 0.60 -1.40 -7.95
CA PHE A 27 -0.74 -1.52 -7.36
C PHE A 27 -1.56 -2.68 -7.94
N MET A 28 -0.94 -3.58 -8.70
CA MET A 28 -1.58 -4.83 -9.12
C MET A 28 -1.42 -5.91 -8.04
N SER A 29 -2.48 -6.65 -7.76
CA SER A 29 -2.45 -7.79 -6.83
C SER A 29 -1.55 -8.91 -7.37
N ASN A 30 -1.16 -9.86 -6.53
CA ASN A 30 -0.41 -11.03 -7.02
C ASN A 30 -1.21 -11.82 -8.06
N LYS A 31 -2.54 -11.87 -7.90
CA LYS A 31 -3.45 -12.46 -8.89
C LYS A 31 -3.40 -11.72 -10.23
N ASP A 32 -3.52 -10.39 -10.23
CA ASP A 32 -3.50 -9.60 -11.46
C ASP A 32 -2.13 -9.65 -12.17
N LEU A 33 -1.06 -9.86 -11.40
CA LEU A 33 0.28 -10.08 -11.91
C LEU A 33 0.51 -11.50 -12.45
N GLY A 34 -0.49 -12.39 -12.36
CA GLY A 34 -0.40 -13.80 -12.79
C GLY A 34 0.53 -14.65 -11.92
N LYS A 35 0.80 -14.23 -10.67
CA LYS A 35 1.66 -14.98 -9.74
C LYS A 35 0.84 -16.02 -9.01
N ALA A 36 1.43 -17.19 -8.74
CA ALA A 36 0.80 -18.20 -7.90
C ALA A 36 0.60 -17.69 -6.44
N PRO A 37 -0.50 -18.06 -5.77
CA PRO A 37 -0.71 -17.73 -4.37
C PRO A 37 0.35 -18.41 -3.48
N ARG A 38 0.72 -17.76 -2.38
CA ARG A 38 1.75 -18.25 -1.44
C ARG A 38 1.43 -17.94 0.02
N GLY A 39 1.91 -18.79 0.93
CA GLY A 39 1.77 -18.58 2.37
C GLY A 39 0.29 -18.49 2.80
N ASP A 40 -0.09 -17.39 3.45
CA ASP A 40 -1.47 -17.17 3.91
C ASP A 40 -2.47 -17.06 2.75
N GLU A 41 -2.03 -16.66 1.56
CA GLU A 41 -2.87 -16.58 0.35
C GLU A 41 -3.44 -17.94 -0.08
N LEU A 42 -2.78 -19.05 0.29
CA LEU A 42 -3.27 -20.41 0.02
C LEU A 42 -4.48 -20.77 0.87
N ARG A 43 -4.63 -20.15 2.03
CA ARG A 43 -5.74 -20.38 2.98
C ARG A 43 -6.84 -19.35 2.82
N ASP A 44 -6.48 -18.13 2.46
CA ASP A 44 -7.40 -17.03 2.21
C ASP A 44 -7.09 -16.41 0.84
N PRO A 45 -7.77 -16.87 -0.23
CA PRO A 45 -7.59 -16.34 -1.58
C PRO A 45 -7.85 -14.84 -1.71
N SER A 46 -8.62 -14.24 -0.78
CA SER A 46 -8.84 -12.78 -0.82
C SER A 46 -7.52 -12.01 -0.62
N LEU A 47 -6.55 -12.57 0.11
CA LEU A 47 -5.23 -11.94 0.27
C LEU A 47 -4.44 -11.92 -1.04
N TRP A 48 -4.63 -12.91 -1.91
CA TRP A 48 -4.00 -13.00 -3.22
C TRP A 48 -4.55 -11.94 -4.20
N GLU A 49 -5.83 -11.60 -4.03
CA GLU A 49 -6.59 -10.60 -4.79
C GLU A 49 -6.35 -9.16 -4.31
N GLY A 50 -5.71 -8.99 -3.16
CA GLY A 50 -5.50 -7.69 -2.54
C GLY A 50 -4.04 -7.22 -2.53
N LEU A 51 -3.86 -6.00 -2.06
CA LEU A 51 -2.56 -5.35 -1.87
C LEU A 51 -2.23 -5.25 -0.39
N SER A 52 -1.05 -5.71 -0.02
CA SER A 52 -0.50 -5.53 1.33
C SER A 52 -0.08 -4.07 1.55
N VAL A 53 -0.56 -3.46 2.63
CA VAL A 53 -0.22 -2.10 3.06
C VAL A 53 -0.01 -2.05 4.58
N MET A 54 0.64 -0.98 5.05
CA MET A 54 0.84 -0.69 6.47
C MET A 54 0.07 0.56 6.88
N ASP A 55 -0.41 0.61 8.12
CA ASP A 55 -1.14 1.75 8.67
C ASP A 55 -0.26 2.93 9.11
N THR A 56 1.05 2.72 9.29
CA THR A 56 2.01 3.79 9.59
C THR A 56 3.21 3.77 8.66
N LEU A 57 3.86 4.93 8.51
CA LEU A 57 5.03 5.10 7.66
C LEU A 57 6.19 4.25 8.17
N GLU A 58 6.46 4.27 9.47
CA GLU A 58 7.58 3.55 10.09
C GLU A 58 7.48 2.05 9.82
N ARG A 59 6.25 1.50 9.87
CA ARG A 59 6.00 0.09 9.51
C ARG A 59 6.16 -0.16 8.02
N GLY A 60 5.77 0.79 7.17
CA GLY A 60 5.98 0.74 5.73
C GLY A 60 7.47 0.72 5.37
N VAL A 61 8.27 1.56 6.01
CA VAL A 61 9.74 1.62 5.87
C VAL A 61 10.38 0.34 6.37
N ALA A 62 10.09 -0.09 7.61
CA ALA A 62 10.64 -1.33 8.16
C ALA A 62 10.28 -2.55 7.30
N ARG A 63 9.08 -2.56 6.70
CA ARG A 63 8.67 -3.58 5.73
C ARG A 63 9.50 -3.50 4.45
N ALA A 64 9.72 -2.32 3.89
CA ALA A 64 10.54 -2.15 2.69
C ALA A 64 11.99 -2.62 2.94
N GLU A 65 12.57 -2.27 4.09
CA GLU A 65 13.88 -2.72 4.54
C GLU A 65 13.94 -4.23 4.72
N GLN A 66 12.91 -4.86 5.31
CA GLN A 66 12.90 -6.31 5.54
C GLN A 66 12.97 -7.12 4.24
N PHE A 67 12.31 -6.66 3.18
CA PHE A 67 12.22 -7.43 1.93
C PHE A 67 13.32 -7.09 0.91
N GLN A 68 14.22 -6.15 1.23
CA GLN A 68 15.32 -5.63 0.39
C GLN A 68 15.14 -5.93 -1.10
N MET A 69 14.02 -5.50 -1.67
CA MET A 69 13.87 -5.51 -3.12
C MET A 69 14.73 -4.32 -3.60
N HIS A 70 15.62 -4.55 -4.57
CA HIS A 70 16.48 -3.52 -5.17
C HIS A 70 15.75 -2.16 -5.24
N ARG A 71 16.35 -1.07 -4.71
CA ARG A 71 15.74 0.27 -4.54
C ARG A 71 14.24 0.22 -4.22
N SER A 72 13.90 0.26 -2.94
CA SER A 72 12.51 0.27 -2.48
C SER A 72 12.05 1.68 -2.12
N PHE A 73 10.82 2.01 -2.51
CA PHE A 73 10.14 3.24 -2.10
C PHE A 73 8.91 2.90 -1.27
N VAL A 74 8.42 3.84 -0.47
CA VAL A 74 7.14 3.74 0.24
C VAL A 74 6.21 4.81 -0.29
N ALA A 75 5.12 4.38 -0.95
CA ALA A 75 4.05 5.26 -1.38
C ALA A 75 3.04 5.47 -0.24
N GLU A 76 2.68 6.73 0.02
CA GLU A 76 1.57 7.12 0.89
C GLU A 76 0.26 7.11 0.09
N LEU A 77 -0.77 6.47 0.64
CA LEU A 77 -2.08 6.30 0.03
C LEU A 77 -3.15 6.98 0.88
N THR A 78 -3.80 8.00 0.35
CA THR A 78 -4.97 8.64 0.97
C THR A 78 -6.24 8.04 0.41
N LEU A 79 -6.78 7.02 1.08
CA LEU A 79 -7.95 6.26 0.59
C LEU A 79 -9.26 6.86 1.13
N PRO A 80 -10.22 7.22 0.26
CA PRO A 80 -11.51 7.76 0.69
C PRO A 80 -12.38 6.68 1.34
N ILE A 81 -13.10 7.06 2.41
CA ILE A 81 -14.02 6.17 3.14
C ILE A 81 -15.36 6.05 2.40
N GLY A 82 -15.76 4.81 2.13
CA GLY A 82 -17.04 4.48 1.48
C GLY A 82 -17.00 4.51 -0.06
N GLY A 83 -15.80 4.48 -0.65
CA GLY A 83 -15.62 4.32 -2.10
C GLY A 83 -15.55 2.85 -2.54
N LEU A 84 -15.11 2.64 -3.79
CA LEU A 84 -14.90 1.30 -4.36
C LEU A 84 -13.65 0.59 -3.82
N ILE A 85 -12.72 1.36 -3.25
CA ILE A 85 -11.53 0.83 -2.57
C ILE A 85 -11.93 0.50 -1.14
N HIS A 86 -11.72 -0.75 -0.75
CA HIS A 86 -12.00 -1.21 0.61
C HIS A 86 -10.75 -1.84 1.20
N TRP A 87 -10.71 -1.89 2.53
CA TRP A 87 -9.56 -2.43 3.25
C TRP A 87 -10.01 -3.13 4.52
N LYS A 88 -9.19 -4.06 4.98
CA LYS A 88 -9.40 -4.80 6.22
C LYS A 88 -8.05 -5.08 6.85
N ARG A 89 -8.00 -5.09 8.18
CA ARG A 89 -6.82 -5.57 8.89
C ARG A 89 -6.66 -7.07 8.60
N THR A 90 -5.50 -7.47 8.12
CA THR A 90 -5.21 -8.85 7.70
C THR A 90 -3.82 -9.25 8.17
N GLY A 91 -3.51 -10.55 8.11
CA GLY A 91 -2.23 -11.07 8.55
C GLY A 91 -2.04 -11.00 10.07
N LYS A 92 -0.87 -11.44 10.53
CA LYS A 92 -0.53 -11.48 11.96
C LYS A 92 0.21 -10.24 12.44
N ALA A 93 0.87 -9.52 11.53
CA ALA A 93 1.65 -8.34 11.87
C ALA A 93 0.74 -7.19 12.35
N GLN A 94 1.20 -6.45 13.37
CA GLN A 94 0.52 -5.24 13.81
C GLN A 94 0.53 -4.22 12.68
N GLY A 95 -0.61 -3.57 12.44
CA GLY A 95 -0.73 -2.53 11.42
C GLY A 95 -0.77 -3.01 9.96
N HIS A 96 -0.78 -4.31 9.71
CA HIS A 96 -0.93 -4.84 8.35
C HIS A 96 -2.40 -4.84 7.92
N PHE A 97 -2.65 -4.28 6.74
CA PHE A 97 -3.94 -4.28 6.09
C PHE A 97 -3.81 -4.86 4.69
N THR A 98 -4.92 -5.40 4.19
CA THR A 98 -5.09 -5.66 2.77
C THR A 98 -6.06 -4.62 2.21
N VAL A 99 -5.69 -4.03 1.08
CA VAL A 99 -6.51 -3.11 0.28
C VAL A 99 -6.95 -3.84 -0.98
N TRP A 100 -8.22 -3.68 -1.35
CA TRP A 100 -8.81 -4.23 -2.57
C TRP A 100 -9.48 -3.12 -3.37
N GLY A 101 -9.32 -3.17 -4.68
CA GLY A 101 -9.85 -2.18 -5.61
C GLY A 101 -9.13 -2.23 -6.94
N ASN A 102 -9.56 -1.39 -7.88
CA ASN A 102 -8.89 -1.24 -9.16
C ASN A 102 -7.50 -0.59 -8.97
N ALA A 103 -6.47 -1.13 -9.63
CA ALA A 103 -5.09 -0.65 -9.51
C ALA A 103 -4.92 0.82 -9.91
N ASP A 104 -5.60 1.27 -10.96
CA ASP A 104 -5.56 2.66 -11.43
C ASP A 104 -6.25 3.60 -10.42
N ALA A 105 -7.35 3.15 -9.81
CA ALA A 105 -8.01 3.89 -8.75
C ALA A 105 -7.13 4.00 -7.48
N ILE A 106 -6.41 2.95 -7.11
CA ILE A 106 -5.49 2.98 -5.96
C ILE A 106 -4.27 3.86 -6.26
N LEU A 107 -3.71 3.78 -7.47
CA LEU A 107 -2.62 4.64 -7.92
C LEU A 107 -3.01 6.13 -7.88
N ALA A 108 -4.24 6.47 -8.25
CA ALA A 108 -4.76 7.83 -8.17
C ALA A 108 -4.89 8.36 -6.73
N CYS A 109 -4.81 7.49 -5.71
CA CYS A 109 -4.80 7.86 -4.29
C CYS A 109 -3.38 8.07 -3.73
N VAL A 110 -2.32 7.97 -4.54
CA VAL A 110 -0.95 8.25 -4.10
C VAL A 110 -0.78 9.74 -3.84
N THR A 111 -0.40 10.10 -2.62
CA THR A 111 -0.17 11.50 -2.19
C THR A 111 1.29 11.84 -1.95
N GLY A 112 2.16 10.85 -1.79
CA GLY A 112 3.59 11.04 -1.60
C GLY A 112 4.38 9.75 -1.79
N VAL A 113 5.68 9.87 -2.00
CA VAL A 113 6.61 8.75 -2.18
C VAL A 113 7.90 9.06 -1.44
N ILE A 114 8.39 8.10 -0.67
CA ILE A 114 9.61 8.21 0.13
C ILE A 114 10.62 7.18 -0.37
N ASP A 115 11.82 7.61 -0.75
CA ASP A 115 12.94 6.72 -1.04
C ASP A 115 13.52 6.21 0.28
N VAL A 116 13.44 4.89 0.50
CA VAL A 116 13.93 4.24 1.72
C VAL A 116 15.47 4.19 1.75
N ASN A 117 16.12 4.39 0.60
CA ASN A 117 17.56 4.28 0.45
C ASN A 117 18.23 5.64 0.20
N ALA A 118 17.48 6.74 0.23
CA ALA A 118 18.07 8.06 0.14
C ALA A 118 19.01 8.28 1.34
N PRO A 119 20.25 8.77 1.14
CA PRO A 119 21.05 9.24 2.25
C PRO A 119 20.27 10.35 2.97
N GLU A 120 20.31 10.38 4.31
CA GLU A 120 19.77 11.52 5.05
C GLU A 120 20.43 12.80 4.50
N GLU A 121 19.66 13.64 3.80
CA GLU A 121 20.15 14.93 3.37
C GLU A 121 20.38 15.79 4.61
N GLY A 122 21.66 15.99 4.93
CA GLY A 122 22.19 17.12 5.71
C GLY A 122 21.40 17.55 6.93
N GLN A 123 21.68 16.94 8.08
CA GLN A 123 21.69 17.75 9.31
C GLN A 123 22.86 18.75 9.19
N PRO A 124 22.62 20.08 9.23
CA PRO A 124 23.69 21.05 9.40
C PRO A 124 24.40 20.91 10.76
#